data_AF-A0A852BNK7-F1
#
_entry.id   AF-A0A852BNK7-F1
#
_cell.length_a   1.000
_cell.length_b   1.000
_cell.length_c   1.000
_cell.angle_alpha   90.00
_cell.angle_beta   90.00
_cell.angle_gamma   90.00
#
_symmetry.space_group_name_H-M   'P 1'
#
loop_
_entity.id
_entity.type
_entity.pdbx_description
1 polymer ?
#
loop_
_entity_poly.entity_id
_entity_poly.type
_entity_poly.pdbx_seq_one_letter_code
_entity_poly.pdbx_strand_id
1 'polypeptide(L)'
;CGGFLSSSSGTLQSPFYPRNYPNNANCVWEIQVKSNFRVTLVFTDIQMEGGRCLSDYVEIYDGPLQTSPLLGKICYGYYHTYTSSSNLLTVRFHSNSRHTYRGFQANYYSTPADDSTTLLCLPDYMHVVVSRYFLQSHGYSAWNLTLNDPFCTPNITSNSVAFDIPYTRCGTVREGDNNTISYSNIIRGSSSGTLITRNRNLLLHVNCKMLQNTWAQTMYVAHDNFEVNETQYERYDVNLTFYDSSSFSRPVYDSPYYVGINQNLFLEASLHSSDRSLKLFLDTCVASPTRHNFTTRSYAIIKNG
;
A
#
# COMPACT_ATOMS: atom_id res chain seq x y z
N CYS A 1 10.39 -13.73 -11.10
CA CYS A 1 10.08 -12.66 -12.09
C CYS A 1 9.01 -11.74 -11.50
N GLY A 2 8.57 -10.72 -12.24
CA GLY A 2 7.60 -9.74 -11.76
C GLY A 2 8.27 -8.43 -11.33
N GLY A 3 7.71 -7.75 -10.34
CA GLY A 3 8.25 -6.48 -9.84
C GLY A 3 7.19 -5.61 -9.17
N PHE A 4 7.63 -4.47 -8.63
CA PHE A 4 6.72 -3.51 -8.05
C PHE A 4 6.29 -2.44 -9.06
N LEU A 5 5.01 -2.10 -9.03
CA LEU A 5 4.37 -1.16 -9.94
C LEU A 5 3.67 -0.06 -9.13
N SER A 6 4.14 1.18 -9.26
CA SER A 6 3.58 2.35 -8.54
C SER A 6 2.79 3.34 -9.39
N SER A 7 2.76 3.14 -10.71
CA SER A 7 2.03 4.05 -11.61
C SER A 7 0.53 3.89 -11.42
N SER A 8 -0.25 4.95 -11.64
CA SER A 8 -1.72 4.93 -11.54
C SER A 8 -2.38 4.00 -12.55
N SER A 9 -1.67 3.61 -13.61
CA SER A 9 -2.07 2.56 -14.53
C SER A 9 -0.84 1.91 -15.14
N GLY A 10 -1.03 0.74 -15.73
CA GLY A 10 0.02 0.05 -16.45
C GLY A 10 -0.43 -1.30 -16.99
N THR A 11 0.53 -2.04 -17.52
CA THR A 11 0.31 -3.35 -18.12
C THR A 11 1.27 -4.37 -17.52
N LEU A 12 0.75 -5.54 -17.19
CA LEU A 12 1.53 -6.69 -16.73
C LEU A 12 1.26 -7.90 -17.61
N GLN A 13 2.31 -8.65 -17.90
CA GLN A 13 2.30 -9.74 -18.86
C GLN A 13 3.12 -10.90 -18.31
N SER A 14 2.75 -12.13 -18.69
CA SER A 14 3.61 -13.28 -18.48
C SER A 14 4.96 -13.11 -19.19
N PRO A 15 6.04 -13.74 -18.71
CA PRO A 15 7.33 -13.66 -19.38
C PRO A 15 7.23 -14.11 -20.84
N PHE A 16 7.87 -13.36 -21.73
CA PHE A 16 7.90 -13.58 -23.19
C PHE A 16 6.59 -13.41 -23.95
N TYR A 17 5.50 -12.98 -23.30
CA TYR A 17 4.23 -12.69 -23.99
C TYR A 17 4.45 -11.81 -25.24
N PRO A 18 3.82 -12.12 -26.40
CA PRO A 18 2.81 -13.16 -26.62
C PRO A 18 3.38 -14.55 -26.96
N ARG A 19 4.70 -14.76 -26.87
CA ARG A 19 5.29 -16.11 -26.95
C ARG A 19 5.03 -16.88 -25.67
N ASN A 20 5.29 -18.19 -25.73
CA ASN A 20 5.01 -19.04 -24.59
C ASN A 20 5.83 -18.65 -23.35
N TYR A 21 5.18 -18.66 -22.18
CA TYR A 21 5.87 -18.50 -20.91
C TYR A 21 6.84 -19.68 -20.65
N PRO A 22 7.87 -19.49 -19.80
CA PRO A 22 8.77 -20.58 -19.43
C PRO A 22 8.12 -21.50 -18.39
N ASN A 23 8.48 -22.78 -18.42
CA ASN A 23 8.16 -23.72 -17.34
C ASN A 23 8.74 -23.25 -16.00
N ASN A 24 8.09 -23.63 -14.90
CA ASN A 24 8.49 -23.32 -13.52
C ASN A 24 8.61 -21.81 -13.24
N ALA A 25 7.89 -20.97 -13.99
CA ALA A 25 7.78 -19.56 -13.71
C ALA A 25 7.03 -19.33 -12.38
N ASN A 26 7.60 -18.44 -11.55
CA ASN A 26 6.91 -17.86 -10.41
C ASN A 26 7.17 -16.34 -10.46
N CYS A 27 6.18 -15.59 -10.92
CA CYS A 27 6.26 -14.14 -11.02
C CYS A 27 5.30 -13.49 -10.03
N VAL A 28 5.76 -12.47 -9.32
CA VAL A 28 4.94 -11.72 -8.37
C VAL A 28 5.01 -10.24 -8.75
N TRP A 29 3.85 -9.66 -9.02
CA TRP A 29 3.71 -8.21 -9.18
C TRP A 29 2.99 -7.65 -7.97
N GLU A 30 3.60 -6.65 -7.36
CA GLU A 30 2.99 -5.85 -6.30
C GLU A 30 2.59 -4.52 -6.91
N ILE A 31 1.28 -4.26 -7.00
CA ILE A 31 0.77 -3.00 -7.51
C ILE A 31 0.38 -2.14 -6.31
N GLN A 32 1.01 -0.98 -6.19
CA GLN A 32 0.66 0.04 -5.21
C GLN A 32 0.22 1.30 -5.92
N VAL A 33 -1.05 1.64 -5.81
CA VAL A 33 -1.54 2.95 -6.27
C VAL A 33 -1.56 3.92 -5.10
N LYS A 34 -1.94 5.17 -5.39
CA LYS A 34 -2.09 6.20 -4.37
C LYS A 34 -3.05 5.73 -3.27
N SER A 35 -2.78 6.16 -2.05
CA SER A 35 -3.70 6.07 -0.90
C SER A 35 -5.12 6.52 -1.31
N ASN A 36 -6.15 5.87 -0.78
CA ASN A 36 -7.58 6.17 -1.07
C ASN A 36 -8.02 5.88 -2.52
N PHE A 37 -7.22 5.10 -3.25
CA PHE A 37 -7.58 4.53 -4.54
C PHE A 37 -7.56 3.01 -4.43
N ARG A 38 -8.33 2.35 -5.27
CA ARG A 38 -8.34 0.90 -5.46
C ARG A 38 -7.69 0.55 -6.78
N VAL A 39 -7.08 -0.62 -6.83
CA VAL A 39 -6.50 -1.17 -8.06
C VAL A 39 -7.58 -2.00 -8.74
N THR A 40 -7.96 -1.61 -9.95
CA THR A 40 -8.74 -2.47 -10.85
C THR A 40 -7.80 -3.11 -11.86
N LEU A 41 -7.76 -4.44 -11.88
CA LEU A 41 -6.99 -5.26 -12.80
C LEU A 41 -7.92 -5.92 -13.80
N VAL A 42 -7.65 -5.73 -15.09
CA VAL A 42 -8.44 -6.26 -16.21
C VAL A 42 -7.56 -7.14 -17.09
N PHE A 43 -7.86 -8.44 -17.14
CA PHE A 43 -7.20 -9.37 -18.05
C PHE A 43 -7.76 -9.23 -19.46
N THR A 44 -6.90 -8.85 -20.41
CA THR A 44 -7.26 -8.73 -21.83
C THR A 44 -7.02 -10.04 -22.59
N ASP A 45 -6.07 -10.84 -22.14
CA ASP A 45 -5.79 -12.17 -22.69
C ASP A 45 -5.32 -13.12 -21.59
N ILE A 46 -5.78 -14.38 -21.64
CA ILE A 46 -5.27 -15.47 -20.83
C ILE A 46 -5.41 -16.82 -21.56
N GLN A 47 -4.30 -17.54 -21.65
CA GLN A 47 -4.23 -18.91 -22.15
C GLN A 47 -3.05 -19.61 -21.48
N MET A 48 -3.37 -20.57 -20.61
CA MET A 48 -2.42 -21.36 -19.83
C MET A 48 -2.76 -22.85 -19.92
N GLU A 49 -1.93 -23.70 -19.32
CA GLU A 49 -2.25 -25.12 -19.17
C GLU A 49 -3.59 -25.28 -18.43
N GLY A 50 -4.60 -25.70 -19.20
CA GLY A 50 -6.00 -25.67 -18.80
C GLY A 50 -6.40 -26.77 -17.81
N GLY A 51 -7.67 -26.72 -17.38
CA GLY A 51 -8.29 -27.66 -16.46
C GLY A 51 -9.04 -26.94 -15.35
N ARG A 52 -8.65 -27.17 -14.09
CA ARG A 52 -9.18 -26.50 -12.89
C ARG A 52 -8.20 -25.49 -12.28
N CYS A 53 -7.30 -24.93 -13.09
CA CYS A 53 -6.22 -24.04 -12.65
C CYS A 53 -5.30 -24.69 -11.58
N LEU A 54 -5.06 -25.99 -11.73
CA LEU A 54 -4.21 -26.78 -10.83
C LEU A 54 -2.74 -26.78 -11.27
N SER A 55 -2.50 -26.70 -12.58
CA SER A 55 -1.16 -26.65 -13.17
C SER A 55 -0.62 -25.23 -13.16
N ASP A 56 -1.18 -24.41 -14.05
CA ASP A 56 -0.74 -23.05 -14.32
C ASP A 56 -1.89 -22.10 -14.01
N TYR A 57 -1.57 -20.99 -13.37
CA TYR A 57 -2.59 -20.07 -12.89
C TYR A 57 -2.03 -18.69 -12.55
N VAL A 58 -2.95 -17.73 -12.50
CA VAL A 58 -2.74 -16.42 -11.89
C VAL A 58 -3.62 -16.32 -10.64
N GLU A 59 -3.01 -16.00 -9.51
CA GLU A 59 -3.68 -15.67 -8.25
C GLU A 59 -3.65 -14.15 -8.05
N ILE A 60 -4.78 -13.60 -7.61
CA ILE A 60 -4.97 -12.18 -7.34
C ILE A 60 -5.32 -12.04 -5.86
N TYR A 61 -4.50 -11.31 -5.12
CA TYR A 61 -4.62 -11.10 -3.68
C TYR A 61 -4.99 -9.65 -3.36
N ASP A 62 -5.90 -9.49 -2.39
CA ASP A 62 -6.40 -8.22 -1.90
C ASP A 62 -5.48 -7.60 -0.85
N GLY A 63 -4.33 -7.12 -1.31
CA GLY A 63 -3.29 -6.53 -0.48
C GLY A 63 -1.89 -6.98 -0.88
N PRO A 64 -0.86 -6.62 -0.10
CA PRO A 64 0.54 -6.76 -0.51
C PRO A 64 1.10 -8.18 -0.43
N LEU A 65 0.50 -9.04 0.40
CA LEU A 65 1.08 -10.36 0.69
C LEU A 65 0.30 -11.47 0.00
N GLN A 66 0.96 -12.59 -0.29
CA GLN A 66 0.28 -13.82 -0.76
C GLN A 66 -0.57 -14.48 0.34
N THR A 67 -0.53 -13.95 1.56
CA THR A 67 -1.43 -14.29 2.68
C THR A 67 -2.63 -13.35 2.78
N SER A 68 -2.68 -12.27 1.98
CA SER A 68 -3.84 -11.41 1.88
C SER A 68 -5.04 -12.19 1.31
N PRO A 69 -6.29 -11.73 1.54
CA PRO A 69 -7.47 -12.41 1.01
C PRO A 69 -7.37 -12.65 -0.50
N LEU A 70 -7.71 -13.85 -0.95
CA LEU A 70 -7.66 -14.20 -2.37
C LEU A 70 -8.91 -13.66 -3.08
N LEU A 71 -8.74 -12.75 -4.04
CA LEU A 71 -9.82 -12.26 -4.90
C LEU A 71 -10.18 -13.24 -6.02
N GLY A 72 -9.20 -13.98 -6.51
CA GLY A 72 -9.44 -14.95 -7.57
C GLY A 72 -8.21 -15.77 -7.96
N LYS A 73 -8.49 -16.90 -8.60
CA LYS A 73 -7.50 -17.79 -9.22
C LYS A 73 -7.99 -18.18 -10.61
N ILE A 74 -7.22 -17.86 -11.64
CA ILE A 74 -7.62 -17.99 -13.04
C ILE A 74 -6.55 -18.65 -13.90
N CYS A 75 -6.95 -19.28 -15.00
CA CYS A 75 -6.04 -19.92 -15.95
C CYS A 75 -6.57 -19.97 -17.40
N TYR A 76 -7.81 -19.53 -17.62
CA TYR A 76 -8.44 -19.44 -18.95
C TYR A 76 -9.54 -18.37 -18.93
N GLY A 77 -10.02 -17.99 -20.12
CA GLY A 77 -11.11 -17.02 -20.29
C GLY A 77 -10.64 -15.70 -20.88
N TYR A 78 -11.48 -14.67 -20.78
CA TYR A 78 -11.19 -13.32 -21.25
C TYR A 78 -11.91 -12.32 -20.34
N TYR A 79 -11.43 -11.08 -20.26
CA TYR A 79 -12.12 -9.95 -19.61
C TYR A 79 -12.42 -10.12 -18.12
N HIS A 80 -11.61 -10.90 -17.40
CA HIS A 80 -11.75 -11.01 -15.95
C HIS A 80 -11.29 -9.70 -15.30
N THR A 81 -12.12 -9.16 -14.41
CA THR A 81 -11.85 -7.90 -13.72
C THR A 81 -11.87 -8.12 -12.22
N TYR A 82 -10.83 -7.65 -11.54
CA TYR A 82 -10.67 -7.72 -10.09
C TYR A 82 -10.39 -6.33 -9.55
N THR A 83 -11.10 -5.93 -8.49
CA THR A 83 -10.87 -4.66 -7.81
C THR A 83 -10.47 -4.95 -6.36
N SER A 84 -9.36 -4.39 -5.91
CA SER A 84 -8.93 -4.49 -4.50
C SER A 84 -9.83 -3.69 -3.57
N SER A 85 -9.83 -4.04 -2.29
CA SER A 85 -10.41 -3.23 -1.21
C SER A 85 -9.48 -2.11 -0.73
N SER A 86 -8.20 -2.16 -1.13
CA SER A 86 -7.15 -1.22 -0.74
C SER A 86 -6.38 -0.65 -1.94
N ASN A 87 -5.39 0.20 -1.66
CA ASN A 87 -4.43 0.71 -2.63
C ASN A 87 -3.36 -0.32 -3.06
N LEU A 88 -3.39 -1.53 -2.50
CA LEU A 88 -2.47 -2.61 -2.82
C LEU A 88 -3.20 -3.82 -3.43
N LEU A 89 -2.61 -4.38 -4.47
CA LEU A 89 -3.04 -5.61 -5.12
C LEU A 89 -1.80 -6.42 -5.51
N THR A 90 -1.77 -7.69 -5.13
CA THR A 90 -0.67 -8.60 -5.51
C THR A 90 -1.16 -9.60 -6.53
N VAL A 91 -0.43 -9.72 -7.64
CA VAL A 91 -0.70 -10.68 -8.71
C VAL A 91 0.44 -11.70 -8.75
N ARG A 92 0.11 -12.98 -8.65
CA ARG A 92 1.09 -14.06 -8.74
C ARG A 92 0.78 -14.96 -9.92
N PHE A 93 1.73 -15.09 -10.83
CA PHE A 93 1.70 -16.11 -11.89
C PHE A 93 2.56 -17.30 -11.49
N HIS A 94 2.00 -18.49 -11.61
CA HIS A 94 2.68 -19.77 -11.40
C HIS A 94 2.49 -20.67 -12.62
N SER A 95 3.57 -21.34 -13.04
CA SER A 95 3.52 -22.44 -14.01
C SER A 95 4.30 -23.66 -13.52
N ASN A 96 3.86 -24.87 -13.87
CA ASN A 96 4.55 -26.11 -13.54
C ASN A 96 5.70 -26.44 -14.52
N SER A 97 6.21 -27.68 -14.51
CA SER A 97 7.33 -28.12 -15.36
C SER A 97 6.95 -28.61 -16.76
N ARG A 98 5.67 -28.55 -17.14
CA ARG A 98 5.08 -29.12 -18.37
C ARG A 98 4.25 -28.07 -19.11
N HIS A 99 4.09 -28.29 -20.41
CA HIS A 99 3.18 -27.59 -21.32
C HIS A 99 3.02 -26.07 -21.09
N THR A 100 3.67 -25.27 -21.93
CA THR A 100 3.51 -23.81 -21.87
C THR A 100 2.66 -23.27 -23.00
N TYR A 101 2.04 -22.12 -22.77
CA TYR A 101 1.15 -21.42 -23.71
C TYR A 101 1.50 -19.93 -23.72
N ARG A 102 0.79 -19.10 -24.50
CA ARG A 102 1.07 -17.66 -24.60
C ARG A 102 1.03 -16.90 -23.27
N GLY A 103 0.32 -17.42 -22.28
CA GLY A 103 0.23 -16.83 -20.95
C GLY A 103 -0.85 -15.77 -20.88
N PHE A 104 -0.53 -14.58 -20.39
CA PHE A 104 -1.54 -13.55 -20.17
C PHE A 104 -1.01 -12.14 -20.40
N GLN A 105 -1.96 -11.24 -20.66
CA GLN A 105 -1.80 -9.80 -20.57
C GLN A 105 -2.95 -9.22 -19.75
N ALA A 106 -2.62 -8.35 -18.81
CA ALA A 106 -3.59 -7.58 -18.05
C ALA A 106 -3.17 -6.12 -17.97
N ASN A 107 -4.17 -5.25 -17.97
CA ASN A 107 -4.00 -3.83 -17.69
C ASN A 107 -4.55 -3.55 -16.29
N TYR A 108 -3.89 -2.66 -15.56
CA TYR A 108 -4.41 -2.18 -14.29
C TYR A 108 -4.55 -0.66 -14.32
N TYR A 109 -5.50 -0.16 -13.54
CA TYR A 109 -5.68 1.27 -13.32
C TYR A 109 -6.21 1.53 -11.92
N SER A 110 -5.92 2.71 -11.40
CA SER A 110 -6.41 3.19 -10.12
C SER A 110 -7.77 3.85 -10.29
N THR A 111 -8.76 3.44 -9.51
CA THR A 111 -10.00 4.21 -9.33
C THR A 111 -9.99 4.82 -7.94
N PRO A 112 -10.55 6.02 -7.74
CA PRO A 112 -10.85 6.47 -6.39
C PRO A 112 -11.65 5.40 -5.65
N ALA A 113 -11.56 5.39 -4.33
CA ALA A 113 -12.60 4.78 -3.49
C ALA A 113 -13.92 5.63 -3.69
N ASP A 114 -15.00 5.63 -2.89
CA ASP A 114 -16.29 6.42 -3.00
C ASP A 114 -16.52 7.77 -2.13
N ASP A 115 -17.11 8.91 -2.51
CA ASP A 115 -16.68 10.23 -1.91
C ASP A 115 -16.99 10.64 -0.41
N SER A 116 -17.41 9.74 0.50
CA SER A 116 -17.71 9.96 1.95
C SER A 116 -16.77 9.67 3.17
N THR A 117 -15.72 8.83 3.08
CA THR A 117 -14.63 8.70 4.06
C THR A 117 -13.24 8.61 3.41
N THR A 118 -12.25 9.34 3.94
CA THR A 118 -10.82 9.16 3.67
C THR A 118 -10.09 8.71 4.91
N LEU A 119 -9.14 7.81 4.71
CA LEU A 119 -8.07 7.50 5.65
C LEU A 119 -6.72 7.83 4.99
N LEU A 120 -5.85 8.54 5.71
CA LEU A 120 -4.43 8.66 5.39
C LEU A 120 -3.61 8.21 6.59
N CYS A 121 -2.71 7.26 6.37
CA CYS A 121 -1.79 6.78 7.39
C CYS A 121 -0.52 7.63 7.36
N LEU A 122 -0.56 8.78 8.02
CA LEU A 122 0.60 9.67 8.09
C LEU A 122 1.65 9.12 9.07
N PRO A 123 2.91 9.59 9.04
CA PRO A 123 4.00 9.02 9.87
C PRO A 123 3.73 8.99 11.38
N ASP A 124 2.94 9.95 11.89
CA ASP A 124 2.71 10.14 13.32
C ASP A 124 1.29 9.79 13.80
N TYR A 125 0.30 9.81 12.90
CA TYR A 125 -1.12 9.64 13.22
C TYR A 125 -1.93 9.21 12.00
N MET A 126 -3.12 8.64 12.24
CA MET A 126 -4.12 8.36 11.21
C MET A 126 -4.97 9.61 11.01
N HIS A 127 -5.01 10.16 9.81
CA HIS A 127 -5.87 11.27 9.45
C HIS A 127 -7.13 10.73 8.78
N VAL A 128 -8.27 10.83 9.46
CA VAL A 128 -9.56 10.34 8.96
C VAL A 128 -10.46 11.53 8.67
N VAL A 129 -11.01 11.61 7.46
CA VAL A 129 -11.97 12.66 7.09
C VAL A 129 -13.28 12.01 6.69
N VAL A 130 -14.39 12.45 7.28
CA VAL A 130 -15.74 12.00 6.96
C VAL A 130 -16.54 13.18 6.41
N SER A 131 -17.22 12.99 5.28
CA SER A 131 -18.07 14.02 4.68
C SER A 131 -19.29 14.30 5.55
N ARG A 132 -19.58 15.59 5.82
CA ARG A 132 -20.80 15.98 6.54
C ARG A 132 -22.06 15.70 5.73
N TYR A 133 -21.98 15.81 4.40
CA TYR A 133 -23.09 15.49 3.52
C TYR A 133 -23.51 14.02 3.70
N PHE A 134 -22.54 13.11 3.73
CA PHE A 134 -22.80 11.69 3.96
C PHE A 134 -23.37 11.38 5.34
N LEU A 135 -22.84 12.02 6.38
CA LEU A 135 -23.40 11.86 7.72
C LEU A 135 -24.88 12.30 7.74
N GLN A 136 -25.19 13.44 7.13
CA GLN A 136 -26.55 13.96 7.04
C GLN A 136 -27.47 13.07 6.21
N SER A 137 -27.02 12.61 5.04
CA SER A 137 -27.82 11.75 4.16
C SER A 137 -28.16 10.41 4.83
N HIS A 138 -27.35 9.98 5.81
CA HIS A 138 -27.54 8.76 6.57
C HIS A 138 -28.09 8.99 8.00
N GLY A 139 -28.49 10.22 8.34
CA GLY A 139 -29.14 10.54 9.62
C GLY A 139 -28.22 10.57 10.84
N TYR A 140 -26.92 10.73 10.64
CA TYR A 140 -25.90 10.87 11.68
C TYR A 140 -25.52 12.34 11.91
N SER A 141 -25.28 12.69 13.18
CA SER A 141 -24.77 14.02 13.53
C SER A 141 -23.25 14.05 13.51
N ALA A 142 -22.69 15.05 12.84
CA ALA A 142 -21.27 15.37 12.85
C ALA A 142 -20.72 15.60 14.27
N TRP A 143 -21.57 16.03 15.21
CA TRP A 143 -21.20 16.31 16.60
C TRP A 143 -21.24 15.08 17.50
N ASN A 144 -21.84 13.98 17.04
CA ASN A 144 -22.02 12.76 17.82
C ASN A 144 -21.04 11.65 17.38
N LEU A 145 -19.91 12.04 16.79
CA LEU A 145 -18.85 11.11 16.42
C LEU A 145 -17.80 11.04 17.54
N THR A 146 -17.50 9.82 18.01
CA THR A 146 -16.51 9.59 19.06
C THR A 146 -15.53 8.48 18.68
N LEU A 147 -14.30 8.57 19.17
CA LEU A 147 -13.28 7.52 19.06
C LEU A 147 -13.38 6.52 20.22
N ASN A 148 -12.49 5.53 20.23
CA ASN A 148 -12.28 4.65 21.39
C ASN A 148 -11.96 5.44 22.67
N ASP A 149 -11.24 6.57 22.55
CA ASP A 149 -11.08 7.56 23.61
C ASP A 149 -11.96 8.79 23.33
N PRO A 150 -12.99 9.06 24.16
CA PRO A 150 -13.93 10.16 23.93
C PRO A 150 -13.32 11.55 24.16
N PHE A 151 -12.15 11.67 24.79
CA PHE A 151 -11.47 12.96 24.94
C PHE A 151 -10.77 13.42 23.66
N CYS A 152 -10.54 12.50 22.71
CA CYS A 152 -10.01 12.84 21.41
C CYS A 152 -11.15 13.26 20.48
N THR A 153 -11.36 14.57 20.40
CA THR A 153 -12.44 15.17 19.62
C THR A 153 -12.00 15.47 18.18
N PRO A 154 -12.94 15.39 17.21
CA PRO A 154 -12.63 15.76 15.84
C PRO A 154 -12.60 17.28 15.65
N ASN A 155 -11.93 17.70 14.59
CA ASN A 155 -12.10 19.02 14.01
C ASN A 155 -13.29 19.01 13.05
N ILE A 156 -14.31 19.85 13.33
CA ILE A 156 -15.57 19.88 12.59
C ILE A 156 -15.64 21.17 11.76
N THR A 157 -15.70 21.03 10.44
CA THR A 157 -15.87 22.14 9.49
C THR A 157 -17.29 22.15 8.92
N SER A 158 -17.64 23.09 8.04
CA SER A 158 -18.94 23.09 7.36
C SER A 158 -19.17 21.86 6.47
N ASN A 159 -18.09 21.27 5.94
CA ASN A 159 -18.15 20.25 4.90
C ASN A 159 -17.70 18.87 5.39
N SER A 160 -16.88 18.80 6.45
CA SER A 160 -16.28 17.55 6.90
C SER A 160 -16.09 17.49 8.42
N VAL A 161 -15.88 16.26 8.90
CA VAL A 161 -15.41 15.95 10.25
C VAL A 161 -14.07 15.24 10.12
N ALA A 162 -13.00 15.80 10.70
CA ALA A 162 -11.65 15.26 10.61
C ALA A 162 -11.14 14.79 11.98
N PHE A 163 -10.53 13.61 12.03
CA PHE A 163 -9.86 13.07 13.19
C PHE A 163 -8.38 12.88 12.90
N ASP A 164 -7.53 13.51 13.71
CA ASP A 164 -6.10 13.20 13.77
C ASP A 164 -5.89 12.24 14.95
N ILE A 165 -5.73 10.95 14.65
CA ILE A 165 -5.70 9.87 15.64
C ILE A 165 -4.25 9.39 15.82
N PRO A 166 -3.53 9.81 16.87
CA PRO A 166 -2.15 9.40 17.08
C PRO A 166 -2.04 7.88 17.26
N TYR A 167 -0.97 7.29 16.75
CA TYR A 167 -0.72 5.84 16.89
C TYR A 167 -0.54 5.39 18.36
N THR A 168 -0.13 6.32 19.22
CA THR A 168 0.22 6.06 20.63
C THR A 168 -0.85 6.51 21.64
N ARG A 169 -1.92 7.18 21.19
CA ARG A 169 -2.95 7.77 22.07
C ARG A 169 -4.36 7.57 21.47
N CYS A 170 -5.38 8.21 22.06
CA CYS A 170 -6.75 8.20 21.57
C CYS A 170 -7.42 6.81 21.48
N GLY A 171 -6.98 5.86 22.32
CA GLY A 171 -7.52 4.50 22.31
C GLY A 171 -7.17 3.69 21.06
N THR A 172 -6.13 4.08 20.32
CA THR A 172 -5.60 3.31 19.18
C THR A 172 -5.08 1.96 19.66
N VAL A 173 -5.54 0.90 19.00
CA VAL A 173 -5.11 -0.48 19.27
C VAL A 173 -3.98 -0.83 18.30
N ARG A 174 -2.84 -1.24 18.84
CA ARG A 174 -1.66 -1.68 18.08
C ARG A 174 -1.56 -3.20 18.15
N GLU A 175 -1.66 -3.85 17.00
CA GLU A 175 -1.45 -5.29 16.84
C GLU A 175 -0.34 -5.53 15.84
N GLY A 176 0.44 -6.59 16.01
CA GLY A 176 1.53 -6.91 15.08
C GLY A 176 1.60 -8.40 14.84
N ASP A 177 1.81 -8.78 13.58
CA ASP A 177 2.22 -10.12 13.19
C ASP A 177 3.68 -10.09 12.66
N ASN A 178 4.17 -11.23 12.16
CA ASN A 178 5.55 -11.35 11.67
C ASN A 178 5.85 -10.46 10.44
N ASN A 179 4.84 -9.90 9.76
CA ASN A 179 5.00 -9.19 8.50
C ASN A 179 4.49 -7.74 8.54
N THR A 180 3.53 -7.43 9.41
CA THR A 180 2.80 -6.17 9.45
C THR A 180 2.52 -5.70 10.87
N ILE A 181 2.52 -4.38 11.06
CA ILE A 181 2.03 -3.73 12.28
C ILE A 181 0.75 -3.00 11.89
N SER A 182 -0.34 -3.31 12.57
CA SER A 182 -1.68 -2.75 12.36
C SER A 182 -2.00 -1.78 13.48
N TYR A 183 -2.31 -0.53 13.14
CA TYR A 183 -2.88 0.44 14.06
C TYR A 183 -4.35 0.63 13.71
N SER A 184 -5.23 0.44 14.68
CA SER A 184 -6.66 0.51 14.45
C SER A 184 -7.40 1.36 15.47
N ASN A 185 -8.45 2.03 15.02
CA ASN A 185 -9.40 2.75 15.86
C ASN A 185 -10.81 2.61 15.27
N ILE A 186 -11.84 2.95 16.05
CA ILE A 186 -13.23 2.88 15.60
C ILE A 186 -13.89 4.24 15.87
N ILE A 187 -14.36 4.89 14.80
CA ILE A 187 -15.21 6.08 14.95
C ILE A 187 -16.66 5.60 15.05
N ARG A 188 -17.31 5.98 16.16
CA ARG A 188 -18.68 5.63 16.48
C ARG A 188 -19.59 6.83 16.30
N GLY A 189 -20.74 6.65 15.66
CA GLY A 189 -21.75 7.70 15.49
C GLY A 189 -23.13 7.27 15.96
N SER A 190 -23.81 8.17 16.67
CA SER A 190 -25.23 8.02 17.03
C SER A 190 -26.13 8.90 16.17
N SER A 191 -27.34 8.40 15.86
CA SER A 191 -28.34 9.16 15.10
C SER A 191 -28.91 10.30 15.95
N SER A 192 -29.22 11.44 15.34
CA SER A 192 -29.82 12.61 16.00
C SER A 192 -31.32 12.77 15.76
N GLY A 193 -32.01 11.74 15.25
CA GLY A 193 -33.44 11.79 14.93
C GLY A 193 -34.36 11.29 16.05
N THR A 194 -35.50 11.95 16.25
CA THR A 194 -36.61 11.52 17.13
C THR A 194 -37.46 10.38 16.53
N LEU A 195 -37.17 9.95 15.31
CA LEU A 195 -37.85 8.84 14.62
C LEU A 195 -37.09 7.53 14.87
N ILE A 196 -37.68 6.64 15.67
CA ILE A 196 -37.20 5.28 15.87
C ILE A 196 -37.28 4.54 14.53
N THR A 197 -36.18 4.51 13.79
CA THR A 197 -35.99 3.60 12.67
C THR A 197 -34.68 2.86 12.92
N ARG A 198 -34.80 1.52 12.98
CA ARG A 198 -33.76 0.49 13.18
C ARG A 198 -32.36 1.03 13.50
N ASN A 199 -32.06 1.14 14.79
CA ASN A 199 -30.79 1.60 15.38
C ASN A 199 -29.57 1.03 14.64
N ARG A 200 -28.98 1.79 13.71
CA ARG A 200 -27.71 1.47 13.07
C ARG A 200 -26.66 2.39 13.66
N ASN A 201 -25.90 1.88 14.63
CA ASN A 201 -24.70 2.56 15.11
C ASN A 201 -23.74 2.68 13.91
N LEU A 202 -23.30 3.90 13.58
CA LEU A 202 -22.21 4.07 12.62
C LEU A 202 -20.93 3.55 13.27
N LEU A 203 -20.28 2.58 12.65
CA LEU A 203 -18.98 2.06 13.07
C LEU A 203 -18.03 2.15 11.87
N LEU A 204 -17.15 3.14 11.88
CA LEU A 204 -16.07 3.27 10.90
C LEU A 204 -14.83 2.64 11.49
N HIS A 205 -14.47 1.46 11.01
CA HIS A 205 -13.23 0.80 11.36
C HIS A 205 -12.09 1.42 10.55
N VAL A 206 -11.17 2.08 11.25
CA VAL A 206 -10.00 2.73 10.66
C VAL A 206 -8.82 1.81 10.93
N ASN A 207 -8.12 1.37 9.89
CA ASN A 207 -7.00 0.46 10.04
C ASN A 207 -5.84 0.81 9.10
N CYS A 208 -4.72 1.22 9.70
CA CYS A 208 -3.46 1.47 9.03
C CYS A 208 -2.52 0.28 9.24
N LYS A 209 -2.24 -0.46 8.17
CA LYS A 209 -1.29 -1.58 8.18
C LYS A 209 0.05 -1.13 7.61
N MET A 210 1.06 -1.07 8.46
CA MET A 210 2.42 -0.72 8.10
C MET A 210 3.23 -2.00 7.81
N LEU A 211 3.78 -2.11 6.61
CA LEU A 211 4.66 -3.22 6.23
C LEU A 211 6.02 -3.10 6.94
N GLN A 212 6.54 -4.18 7.54
CA GLN A 212 7.86 -4.16 8.19
C GLN A 212 9.02 -4.06 7.18
N ASN A 213 8.84 -4.54 5.94
CA ASN A 213 9.85 -4.50 4.88
C ASN A 213 9.52 -3.36 3.90
N THR A 214 10.36 -2.31 3.82
CA THR A 214 10.12 -1.15 2.94
C THR A 214 11.37 -0.77 2.16
N TRP A 215 11.19 -0.37 0.89
CA TRP A 215 12.23 0.25 0.05
C TRP A 215 11.74 1.66 -0.32
N ALA A 216 12.63 2.65 -0.18
CA ALA A 216 12.29 4.07 -0.26
C ALA A 216 12.59 4.67 -1.65
N GLN A 217 11.63 5.43 -2.19
CA GLN A 217 11.82 6.37 -3.30
C GLN A 217 10.86 7.54 -3.11
N THR A 218 11.37 8.77 -3.00
CA THR A 218 10.58 10.01 -2.76
C THR A 218 9.95 10.55 -4.06
N MET A 219 8.69 11.03 -4.01
CA MET A 219 8.05 11.99 -4.94
C MET A 219 6.65 12.44 -4.44
N TYR A 220 6.31 13.74 -4.57
CA TYR A 220 5.04 14.40 -4.16
C TYR A 220 4.32 15.05 -5.38
N VAL A 221 2.98 15.07 -5.39
CA VAL A 221 2.02 16.17 -5.70
C VAL A 221 0.57 15.63 -5.63
N ALA A 222 -0.32 16.45 -5.08
CA ALA A 222 -1.69 16.15 -4.65
C ALA A 222 -2.77 16.13 -5.75
N HIS A 223 -3.89 15.47 -5.44
CA HIS A 223 -5.31 15.92 -5.52
C HIS A 223 -6.32 14.74 -5.50
N ASP A 224 -7.35 14.95 -4.67
CA ASP A 224 -8.75 14.50 -4.57
C ASP A 224 -9.18 13.02 -4.77
N ASN A 225 -9.48 12.39 -3.62
CA ASN A 225 -10.76 11.83 -3.10
C ASN A 225 -11.57 10.72 -3.83
N PHE A 226 -12.21 9.69 -3.17
CA PHE A 226 -12.44 9.19 -1.74
C PHE A 226 -13.43 7.98 -1.68
N GLU A 227 -13.61 7.08 -0.57
CA GLU A 227 -14.50 5.88 0.06
C GLU A 227 -14.40 4.30 -0.12
N VAL A 228 -14.30 3.59 1.02
CA VAL A 228 -15.34 2.76 1.74
C VAL A 228 -14.59 1.63 2.41
N ASN A 229 -14.79 1.41 3.73
CA ASN A 229 -14.20 0.34 4.56
C ASN A 229 -12.76 -0.02 4.14
N GLU A 230 -11.84 0.94 4.32
CA GLU A 230 -10.48 0.82 3.79
C GLU A 230 -9.52 0.18 4.79
N THR A 231 -8.93 -0.94 4.38
CA THR A 231 -7.65 -1.38 4.95
C THR A 231 -6.58 -0.72 4.11
N GLN A 232 -5.89 0.29 4.61
CA GLN A 232 -4.83 0.95 3.84
C GLN A 232 -3.48 0.37 4.25
N TYR A 233 -2.67 0.00 3.26
CA TYR A 233 -1.32 -0.48 3.48
C TYR A 233 -0.34 0.61 3.07
N GLU A 234 0.44 1.08 4.04
CA GLU A 234 1.48 2.09 3.84
C GLU A 234 2.84 1.53 4.22
N ARG A 235 3.88 2.15 3.66
CA ARG A 235 5.27 1.86 3.98
C ARG A 235 5.76 2.96 4.91
N TYR A 236 6.53 2.60 5.92
CA TYR A 236 7.21 3.58 6.76
C TYR A 236 8.00 4.58 5.91
N ASP A 237 7.90 5.87 6.26
CA ASP A 237 8.72 6.91 5.64
C ASP A 237 10.15 6.78 6.14
N VAL A 238 10.99 6.16 5.31
CA VAL A 238 12.40 5.95 5.57
C VAL A 238 13.18 6.86 4.63
N ASN A 239 13.87 7.83 5.20
CA ASN A 239 14.75 8.70 4.44
C ASN A 239 16.16 8.14 4.41
N LEU A 240 16.81 8.27 3.25
CA LEU A 240 18.21 7.92 3.06
C LEU A 240 18.96 9.18 2.62
N THR A 241 19.88 9.65 3.46
CA THR A 241 20.53 10.95 3.28
C THR A 241 22.05 10.82 3.30
N PHE A 242 22.73 11.44 2.32
CA PHE A 242 24.19 11.57 2.32
C PHE A 242 24.63 12.76 3.16
N TYR A 243 25.78 12.64 3.82
CA TYR A 243 26.38 13.70 4.62
C TYR A 243 27.82 13.98 4.17
N ASP A 244 28.26 15.21 4.40
CA ASP A 244 29.62 15.65 4.04
C ASP A 244 30.72 15.08 4.95
N SER A 245 30.34 14.58 6.13
CA SER A 245 31.25 14.18 7.21
C SER A 245 30.64 13.12 8.13
N SER A 246 31.50 12.46 8.91
CA SER A 246 31.12 11.43 9.89
C SER A 246 30.30 11.94 11.09
N SER A 247 30.08 13.26 11.18
CA SER A 247 29.26 13.87 12.22
C SER A 247 27.76 13.82 11.92
N PHE A 248 27.38 13.49 10.67
CA PHE A 248 25.98 13.45 10.22
C PHE A 248 25.21 14.76 10.52
N SER A 249 25.89 15.91 10.46
CA SER A 249 25.28 17.22 10.78
C SER A 249 24.88 18.04 9.56
N ARG A 250 25.56 17.83 8.42
CA ARG A 250 25.35 18.58 7.17
C ARG A 250 24.95 17.63 6.04
N PRO A 251 23.65 17.52 5.75
CA PRO A 251 23.15 16.70 4.65
C PRO A 251 23.51 17.30 3.29
N VAL A 252 23.80 16.43 2.33
CA VAL A 252 24.10 16.75 0.94
C VAL A 252 22.81 16.72 0.13
N TYR A 253 22.44 17.87 -0.45
CA TYR A 253 21.21 18.01 -1.24
C TYR A 253 21.45 18.07 -2.76
N ASP A 254 22.68 18.37 -3.17
CA ASP A 254 23.01 18.57 -4.58
C ASP A 254 23.19 17.26 -5.35
N SER A 255 22.69 17.23 -6.59
CA SER A 255 22.83 16.10 -7.51
C SER A 255 23.28 16.59 -8.90
N PRO A 256 24.40 16.07 -9.47
CA PRO A 256 25.24 14.98 -8.96
C PRO A 256 26.22 15.40 -7.84
N TYR A 257 26.40 14.54 -6.84
CA TYR A 257 27.41 14.70 -5.80
C TYR A 257 28.75 14.08 -6.25
N TYR A 258 29.77 14.93 -6.45
CA TYR A 258 31.09 14.50 -6.89
C TYR A 258 31.96 14.09 -5.69
N VAL A 259 32.56 12.90 -5.77
CA VAL A 259 33.48 12.39 -4.75
C VAL A 259 34.82 11.99 -5.35
N GLY A 260 35.88 12.30 -4.62
CA GLY A 260 37.24 11.89 -4.98
C GLY A 260 37.45 10.38 -4.81
N ILE A 261 38.43 9.84 -5.54
CA ILE A 261 38.90 8.46 -5.32
C ILE A 261 39.46 8.39 -3.88
N ASN A 262 39.01 7.40 -3.10
CA ASN A 262 39.30 7.21 -1.67
C ASN A 262 38.64 8.21 -0.70
N GLN A 263 37.69 9.04 -1.16
CA GLN A 263 36.88 9.84 -0.25
C GLN A 263 35.78 8.98 0.39
N ASN A 264 35.64 9.05 1.70
CA ASN A 264 34.57 8.36 2.42
C ASN A 264 33.21 9.00 2.11
N LEU A 265 32.19 8.14 1.95
CA LEU A 265 30.79 8.53 1.84
C LEU A 265 30.09 8.25 3.17
N PHE A 266 29.35 9.23 3.68
CA PHE A 266 28.56 9.10 4.89
C PHE A 266 27.09 9.04 4.51
N LEU A 267 26.40 7.97 4.90
CA LEU A 267 25.03 7.68 4.53
C LEU A 267 24.25 7.28 5.79
N GLU A 268 23.10 7.92 6.01
CA GLU A 268 22.22 7.61 7.13
C GLU A 268 20.84 7.21 6.59
N ALA A 269 20.28 6.14 7.15
CA ALA A 269 18.87 5.82 7.00
C ALA A 269 18.13 6.23 8.29
N SER A 270 17.06 7.00 8.16
CA SER A 270 16.23 7.43 9.28
C SER A 270 14.78 7.03 9.06
N LEU A 271 14.17 6.50 10.11
CA LEU A 271 12.75 6.17 10.14
C LEU A 271 12.00 7.33 10.80
N HIS A 272 11.09 7.96 10.06
CA HIS A 272 10.22 8.98 10.63
C HIS A 272 8.96 8.30 11.19
N SER A 273 8.86 8.23 12.52
CA SER A 273 7.67 7.73 13.21
C SER A 273 7.59 8.22 14.66
N SER A 274 6.38 8.49 15.13
CA SER A 274 6.10 8.81 16.53
C SER A 274 6.15 7.60 17.48
N ASP A 275 6.15 6.37 16.96
CA ASP A 275 6.21 5.14 17.76
C ASP A 275 7.65 4.82 18.18
N ARG A 276 7.98 5.11 19.44
CA ARG A 276 9.31 4.87 20.04
C ARG A 276 9.69 3.40 20.17
N SER A 277 8.76 2.46 19.96
CA SER A 277 9.05 1.03 19.98
C SER A 277 9.65 0.52 18.66
N LEU A 278 9.51 1.30 17.58
CA LEU A 278 10.05 0.92 16.28
C LEU A 278 11.56 1.13 16.25
N LYS A 279 12.26 0.14 15.68
CA LYS A 279 13.70 0.19 15.41
C LYS A 279 13.92 -0.03 13.93
N LEU A 280 14.66 0.87 13.29
CA LEU A 280 15.09 0.68 11.91
C LEU A 280 16.24 -0.33 11.89
N PHE A 281 16.08 -1.37 11.08
CA PHE A 281 17.10 -2.36 10.79
C PHE A 281 17.36 -2.33 9.28
N LEU A 282 18.56 -1.92 8.88
CA LEU A 282 19.03 -2.19 7.52
C LEU A 282 19.36 -3.67 7.45
N ASP A 283 18.95 -4.35 6.39
CA ASP A 283 19.32 -5.76 6.15
C ASP A 283 20.22 -5.90 4.91
N THR A 284 19.87 -5.16 3.85
CA THR A 284 20.59 -5.18 2.57
C THR A 284 20.68 -3.76 2.00
N CYS A 285 21.88 -3.36 1.60
CA CYS A 285 22.15 -2.09 0.92
C CYS A 285 23.04 -2.33 -0.30
N VAL A 286 22.64 -1.82 -1.47
CA VAL A 286 23.33 -2.05 -2.74
C VAL A 286 23.51 -0.77 -3.55
N ALA A 287 24.66 -0.62 -4.19
CA ALA A 287 24.91 0.42 -5.19
C ALA A 287 24.79 -0.15 -6.61
N SER A 288 24.22 0.64 -7.53
CA SER A 288 24.13 0.27 -8.94
C SER A 288 24.67 1.39 -9.84
N PRO A 289 25.43 1.07 -10.90
CA PRO A 289 25.84 2.04 -11.91
C PRO A 289 24.68 2.48 -12.81
N THR A 290 23.54 1.79 -12.78
CA THR A 290 22.37 2.09 -13.61
C THR A 290 21.19 2.53 -12.74
N ARG A 291 20.71 3.75 -13.00
CA ARG A 291 19.54 4.33 -12.32
C ARG A 291 18.34 3.37 -12.44
N HIS A 292 17.72 3.02 -11.31
CA HIS A 292 16.56 2.12 -11.21
C HIS A 292 16.77 0.64 -11.63
N ASN A 293 18.00 0.18 -11.85
CA ASN A 293 18.28 -1.24 -12.14
C ASN A 293 19.32 -1.79 -11.16
N PHE A 294 18.88 -2.58 -10.20
CA PHE A 294 19.72 -3.15 -9.14
C PHE A 294 19.92 -4.66 -9.26
N THR A 295 19.40 -5.28 -10.33
CA THR A 295 19.39 -6.73 -10.55
C THR A 295 20.48 -7.19 -11.52
N THR A 296 20.86 -6.35 -12.47
CA THR A 296 21.77 -6.74 -13.57
C THR A 296 23.24 -6.62 -13.15
N ARG A 297 23.57 -5.52 -12.46
CA ARG A 297 24.90 -5.26 -11.92
C ARG A 297 24.77 -4.39 -10.68
N SER A 298 25.00 -4.96 -9.52
CA SER A 298 24.95 -4.25 -8.25
C SER A 298 26.10 -4.67 -7.35
N TYR A 299 26.49 -3.74 -6.48
CA TYR A 299 27.60 -3.88 -5.55
C TYR A 299 27.02 -3.81 -4.14
N ALA A 300 27.14 -4.90 -3.39
CA ALA A 300 26.63 -4.94 -2.01
C ALA A 300 27.52 -4.08 -1.10
N ILE A 301 26.87 -3.15 -0.40
CA ILE A 301 27.46 -2.35 0.69
C ILE A 301 27.18 -3.05 2.02
N ILE A 302 25.96 -3.55 2.20
CA ILE A 302 25.52 -4.37 3.34
C ILE A 302 24.80 -5.60 2.80
N LYS A 303 25.08 -6.76 3.38
CA LYS A 303 24.43 -8.01 3.01
C LYS A 303 24.20 -8.87 4.25
N ASN A 304 22.92 -9.13 4.55
CA ASN A 304 22.46 -9.92 5.69
C ASN A 304 22.87 -9.30 7.03
N GLY A 305 22.56 -8.03 7.26
CA GLY A 305 22.90 -7.38 8.54
C GLY A 305 22.31 -6.01 8.73
#